data_AF-A0A7C3E5K8-F1
#
_entry.id   AF-A0A7C3E5K8-F1
#
_cell.length_a   1.000
_cell.length_b   1.000
_cell.length_c   1.000
_cell.angle_alpha   90.00
_cell.angle_beta   90.00
_cell.angle_gamma   90.00
#
_symmetry.space_group_name_H-M   'P 1'
#
loop_
_entity.id
_entity.type
_entity.pdbx_description
1 polymer ?
#
loop_
_entity_poly.entity_id
_entity_poly.type
_entity_poly.pdbx_seq_one_letter_code
_entity_poly.pdbx_strand_id
1 'polypeptide(L)'
;VDFRELVRELAGALKTKVQLHQIGVRDEAKLIGGYGPCGRELCCASFLTSFDPISMKMAKDQSLFLNPAKFSGICGKLMCCLSYEHEFYKEAKDRMPQVGAVVETEHGQGKVVDINVIAETLLVELEGGTTITVYLKDLNLEGVCRRHGVGCPMQSANCKPIAIESVED
;
A
#
# COMPACT_ATOMS: atom_id res chain seq x y z
N VAL A 1 7.23 -5.07 36.01
CA VAL A 1 8.40 -4.39 36.59
C VAL A 1 7.90 -3.23 37.43
N ASP A 2 8.39 -3.06 38.67
CA ASP A 2 7.96 -1.98 39.59
C ASP A 2 9.06 -0.90 39.65
N PHE A 3 8.72 0.35 39.32
CA PHE A 3 9.67 1.47 39.26
C PHE A 3 9.51 2.46 40.43
N ARG A 4 8.71 2.14 41.46
CA ARG A 4 8.39 3.10 42.54
C ARG A 4 9.61 3.58 43.33
N GLU A 5 10.59 2.72 43.56
CA GLU A 5 11.83 3.08 44.27
C GLU A 5 12.68 4.06 43.45
N LEU A 6 12.91 3.75 42.16
CA LEU A 6 13.61 4.62 41.21
C LEU A 6 12.96 6.01 41.11
N VAL A 7 11.62 6.08 41.10
CA VAL A 7 10.91 7.38 41.08
C VAL A 7 11.20 8.20 42.34
N ARG A 8 11.27 7.57 43.52
CA ARG A 8 11.58 8.27 44.78
C ARG A 8 13.01 8.80 44.79
N GLU A 9 13.96 7.99 44.35
CA GLU A 9 15.37 8.38 44.25
C GLU A 9 15.56 9.57 43.30
N LEU A 10 14.99 9.49 42.09
CA LEU A 10 15.06 10.57 41.10
C LEU A 10 14.38 11.85 41.58
N ALA A 11 13.21 11.75 42.23
CA ALA A 11 12.51 12.90 42.79
C ALA A 11 13.32 13.58 43.91
N GLY A 12 13.98 12.79 44.76
CA GLY A 12 14.87 13.29 45.82
C GLY A 12 16.10 14.01 45.24
N ALA A 13 16.74 13.43 44.23
CA ALA A 13 17.93 14.00 43.60
C ALA A 13 17.63 15.27 42.77
N LEU A 14 16.55 15.26 41.97
CA LEU A 14 16.18 16.36 41.06
C LEU A 14 15.33 17.44 41.73
N LYS A 15 14.86 17.22 42.97
CA LYS A 15 13.97 18.12 43.73
C LYS A 15 12.75 18.60 42.94
N THR A 16 12.25 17.75 42.05
CA THR A 16 11.18 18.05 41.10
C THR A 16 10.24 16.86 41.01
N LYS A 17 8.97 17.07 40.66
CA LYS A 17 8.01 15.99 40.44
C LYS A 17 8.41 15.16 39.21
N VAL A 18 8.78 13.90 39.43
CA VAL A 18 9.14 12.94 38.37
C VAL A 18 7.92 12.08 38.03
N GLN A 19 7.61 11.95 36.73
CA GLN A 19 6.59 11.05 36.20
C GLN A 19 7.23 10.14 35.16
N LEU A 20 7.06 8.83 35.30
CA LEU A 20 7.48 7.85 34.31
C LEU A 20 6.28 7.44 33.46
N HIS A 21 6.44 7.53 32.14
CA HIS A 21 5.45 7.07 31.18
C HIS A 21 6.05 5.93 30.37
N GLN A 22 5.35 4.80 30.31
CA GLN A 22 5.70 3.73 29.38
C GLN A 22 5.18 4.13 27.99
N ILE A 23 6.07 4.12 27.01
CA ILE A 23 5.74 4.40 25.61
C ILE A 23 5.94 3.15 24.76
N GLY A 24 5.19 3.03 23.66
CA GLY A 24 5.38 1.94 22.72
C GLY A 24 6.63 2.14 21.85
N VAL A 25 7.13 1.06 21.24
CA VAL A 25 8.31 1.13 20.34
C VAL A 25 8.12 2.10 19.16
N ARG A 26 6.88 2.30 18.69
CA ARG A 26 6.57 3.29 17.65
C ARG A 26 6.64 4.71 18.19
N ASP A 27 6.17 4.95 19.41
CA ASP A 27 6.21 6.27 20.04
C ASP A 27 7.65 6.65 20.39
N GLU A 28 8.48 5.67 20.78
CA GLU A 28 9.93 5.85 20.92
C GLU A 28 10.57 6.26 19.58
N ALA A 29 10.31 5.53 18.50
CA ALA A 29 10.81 5.90 17.18
C ALA A 29 10.29 7.27 16.70
N LYS A 30 9.05 7.62 17.05
CA LYS A 30 8.47 8.95 16.79
C LYS A 30 9.22 10.06 17.54
N LEU A 31 9.53 9.83 18.82
CA LEU A 31 10.24 10.79 19.67
C LEU A 31 11.68 11.02 19.18
N ILE A 32 12.37 9.94 18.81
CA ILE A 32 13.73 9.99 18.28
C ILE A 32 13.74 10.60 16.87
N GLY A 33 12.71 10.33 16.07
CA GLY A 33 12.62 10.73 14.67
C GLY A 33 13.52 9.87 13.76
N GLY A 34 13.79 10.37 12.56
CA GLY A 34 14.66 9.74 11.57
C GLY A 34 14.00 9.56 10.21
N TYR A 35 14.59 8.68 9.38
CA TYR A 35 14.18 8.47 8.01
C TYR A 35 13.76 7.01 7.78
N GLY A 36 12.66 6.83 7.03
CA GLY A 36 12.20 5.52 6.59
C GLY A 36 13.04 4.99 5.42
N PRO A 37 12.81 3.72 5.01
CA PRO A 37 13.49 3.13 3.86
C PRO A 37 13.17 3.84 2.54
N CYS A 38 12.11 4.65 2.50
CA CYS A 38 11.77 5.52 1.37
C CYS A 38 12.60 6.82 1.32
N GLY A 39 13.51 7.06 2.28
CA GLY A 39 14.34 8.26 2.36
C GLY A 39 13.63 9.51 2.89
N ARG A 40 12.36 9.40 3.28
CA ARG A 40 11.57 10.49 3.90
C ARG A 40 11.57 10.37 5.41
N GLU A 41 11.27 11.47 6.10
CA GLU A 41 11.05 11.48 7.54
C GLU A 41 9.99 10.44 7.94
N LEU A 42 10.13 9.83 9.12
CA LEU A 42 9.17 8.86 9.63
C LEU A 42 7.75 9.46 9.59
N CYS A 43 6.82 8.76 8.93
CA CYS A 43 5.45 9.26 8.81
C CYS A 43 4.80 9.46 10.20
N CYS A 44 5.17 8.65 11.19
CA CYS A 44 4.70 8.78 12.57
C CYS A 44 5.25 9.99 13.33
N ALA A 45 6.39 10.54 12.90
CA ALA A 45 7.00 11.75 13.44
C ALA A 45 6.56 13.02 12.69
N SER A 46 6.04 12.87 11.48
CA SER A 46 5.57 13.97 10.64
C SER A 46 4.04 14.09 10.67
N PHE A 47 3.35 13.56 9.65
CA PHE A 47 1.95 13.84 9.39
C PHE A 47 0.97 12.77 9.91
N LEU A 48 1.41 11.53 10.11
CA LEU A 48 0.56 10.44 10.60
C LEU A 48 0.65 10.36 12.12
N THR A 49 -0.21 11.08 12.83
CA THR A 49 -0.23 11.07 14.31
C THR A 49 -1.23 10.08 14.90
N SER A 50 -2.22 9.62 14.12
CA SER A 50 -3.18 8.58 14.46
C SER A 50 -2.99 7.38 13.53
N PHE A 51 -3.22 6.17 14.06
CA PHE A 51 -3.05 4.94 13.29
C PHE A 51 -4.21 3.99 13.54
N ASP A 52 -4.76 3.49 12.44
CA ASP A 52 -5.56 2.28 12.48
C ASP A 52 -4.66 1.04 12.63
N PRO A 53 -5.20 -0.07 13.15
CA PRO A 53 -4.48 -1.33 13.20
C PRO A 53 -4.03 -1.77 11.80
N ILE A 54 -2.72 -1.93 11.63
CA ILE A 54 -2.12 -2.32 10.35
C ILE A 54 -2.10 -3.84 10.27
N SER A 55 -2.70 -4.39 9.22
CA SER A 55 -2.76 -5.82 9.01
C SER A 55 -1.77 -6.27 7.93
N MET A 56 -1.32 -7.53 8.03
CA MET A 56 -0.49 -8.13 6.99
C MET A 56 -1.17 -8.11 5.61
N LYS A 57 -2.51 -8.19 5.56
CA LYS A 57 -3.28 -8.14 4.32
C LYS A 57 -2.99 -6.87 3.52
N MET A 58 -2.81 -5.73 4.18
CA MET A 58 -2.55 -4.44 3.53
C MET A 58 -1.21 -4.45 2.78
N ALA A 59 -0.17 -5.04 3.39
CA ALA A 59 1.11 -5.24 2.70
C ALA A 59 0.97 -6.15 1.46
N LYS A 60 0.13 -7.21 1.56
CA LYS A 60 -0.17 -8.09 0.42
C LYS A 60 -0.88 -7.34 -0.70
N ASP A 61 -1.86 -6.51 -0.33
CA ASP A 61 -2.64 -5.71 -1.26
C ASP A 61 -1.78 -4.67 -1.98
N GLN A 62 -0.61 -4.30 -1.44
CA GLN A 62 0.36 -3.41 -2.08
C GLN A 62 1.50 -4.17 -2.79
N SER A 63 1.36 -5.48 -2.99
CA SER A 63 2.36 -6.34 -3.65
C SER A 63 3.74 -6.34 -2.96
N LEU A 64 3.79 -5.98 -1.68
CA LEU A 64 5.00 -6.04 -0.86
C LEU A 64 5.14 -7.44 -0.25
N PHE A 65 5.39 -8.44 -1.09
CA PHE A 65 5.53 -9.83 -0.62
C PHE A 65 6.98 -10.33 -0.64
N LEU A 66 7.29 -11.13 0.39
CA LEU A 66 8.45 -12.03 0.57
C LEU A 66 9.62 -11.55 1.44
N ASN A 67 9.67 -10.30 1.92
CA ASN A 67 10.71 -9.91 2.89
C ASN A 67 10.17 -8.97 3.97
N PRO A 68 10.11 -9.40 5.25
CA PRO A 68 9.73 -8.55 6.39
C PRO A 68 10.47 -7.22 6.46
N ALA A 69 11.71 -7.14 5.98
CA ALA A 69 12.47 -5.89 5.95
C ALA A 69 11.87 -4.82 5.03
N LYS A 70 11.09 -5.21 4.00
CA LYS A 70 10.47 -4.28 3.04
C LYS A 70 9.20 -3.60 3.57
N PHE A 71 8.56 -4.17 4.60
CA PHE A 71 7.31 -3.65 5.15
C PHE A 71 7.35 -3.38 6.66
N SER A 72 8.50 -3.61 7.30
CA SER A 72 8.77 -3.23 8.68
C SER A 72 9.32 -1.81 8.75
N GLY A 73 8.73 -0.97 9.58
CA GLY A 73 9.29 0.32 9.94
C GLY A 73 10.47 0.17 10.89
N ILE A 74 11.21 1.26 11.10
CA ILE A 74 12.38 1.30 11.98
C ILE A 74 12.07 0.89 13.43
N CYS A 75 10.83 1.08 13.88
CA CYS A 75 10.33 0.64 15.18
C CYS A 75 10.09 -0.89 15.28
N GLY A 76 10.37 -1.66 14.23
CA GLY A 76 10.16 -3.12 14.18
C GLY A 76 8.70 -3.57 14.05
N LYS A 77 7.77 -2.63 13.85
CA LYS A 77 6.35 -2.89 13.52
C LYS A 77 6.09 -2.63 12.04
N LEU A 78 4.92 -3.04 11.53
CA LEU A 78 4.49 -2.71 10.17
C LEU A 78 4.53 -1.19 9.92
N MET A 79 4.94 -0.78 8.72
CA MET A 79 5.02 0.64 8.33
C MET A 79 3.65 1.29 8.35
N CYS A 80 3.56 2.51 8.90
CA CYS A 80 2.31 3.28 8.97
C CYS A 80 1.78 3.74 7.60
N CYS A 81 2.65 3.92 6.61
CA CYS A 81 2.25 4.25 5.24
C CYS A 81 1.38 3.16 4.59
N LEU A 82 1.53 1.89 4.99
CA LEU A 82 0.69 0.79 4.48
C LEU A 82 -0.80 1.04 4.74
N SER A 83 -1.12 1.68 5.87
CA SER A 83 -2.51 2.05 6.18
C SER A 83 -2.95 3.28 5.43
N TYR A 84 -2.09 4.29 5.40
CA TYR A 84 -2.37 5.55 4.72
C TYR A 84 -2.65 5.34 3.22
N GLU A 85 -1.88 4.48 2.56
CA GLU A 85 -1.97 4.22 1.12
C GLU A 85 -3.02 3.16 0.76
N HIS A 86 -3.62 2.46 1.75
CA HIS A 86 -4.45 1.29 1.45
C HIS A 86 -5.69 1.58 0.63
N GLU A 87 -6.41 2.66 0.93
CA GLU A 87 -7.61 3.05 0.18
C GLU A 87 -7.27 3.40 -1.27
N PHE A 88 -6.22 4.19 -1.50
CA PHE A 88 -5.72 4.48 -2.85
C PHE A 88 -5.41 3.20 -3.63
N TYR A 89 -4.73 2.23 -3.01
CA TYR A 89 -4.43 0.95 -3.66
C TYR A 89 -5.69 0.13 -3.97
N LYS A 90 -6.73 0.17 -3.13
CA LYS A 90 -7.99 -0.52 -3.42
C LYS A 90 -8.70 0.11 -4.61
N GLU A 91 -8.87 1.42 -4.59
CA GLU A 91 -9.56 2.18 -5.63
C GLU A 91 -8.84 2.01 -6.97
N ALA A 92 -7.53 2.21 -7.00
CA ALA A 92 -6.73 2.02 -8.21
C ALA A 92 -6.84 0.59 -8.76
N LYS A 93 -6.82 -0.42 -7.88
CA LYS A 93 -6.99 -1.82 -8.29
C LYS A 93 -8.36 -2.12 -8.87
N ASP A 94 -9.41 -1.43 -8.46
CA ASP A 94 -10.76 -1.61 -9.01
C ASP A 94 -10.94 -0.96 -10.39
N ARG A 95 -10.12 0.05 -10.70
CA ARG A 95 -9.97 0.67 -12.03
C ARG A 95 -9.02 -0.08 -12.98
N MET A 96 -8.31 -1.10 -12.49
CA MET A 96 -7.32 -1.84 -13.28
C MET A 96 -7.76 -3.29 -13.58
N PRO A 97 -7.48 -3.80 -14.79
CA PRO A 97 -7.62 -5.22 -15.10
C PRO A 97 -6.70 -6.05 -14.18
N GLN A 98 -7.09 -7.27 -13.84
CA GLN A 98 -6.28 -8.19 -13.05
C GLN A 98 -5.21 -8.86 -13.91
N VAL A 99 -4.12 -9.27 -13.26
CA VAL A 99 -3.14 -10.17 -13.87
C VAL A 99 -3.88 -11.39 -14.42
N GLY A 100 -3.65 -11.66 -15.71
CA GLY A 100 -4.29 -12.72 -16.48
C GLY A 100 -5.46 -12.27 -17.35
N ALA A 101 -6.02 -11.07 -17.15
CA ALA A 101 -7.06 -10.53 -18.00
C ALA A 101 -6.51 -10.15 -19.39
N VAL A 102 -7.34 -10.27 -20.42
CA VAL A 102 -7.01 -9.84 -21.80
C VAL A 102 -7.42 -8.39 -22.00
N VAL A 103 -6.53 -7.56 -22.54
CA VAL A 103 -6.80 -6.16 -22.85
C VAL A 103 -6.52 -5.89 -24.33
N GLU A 104 -7.26 -4.95 -24.91
CA GLU A 104 -7.01 -4.44 -26.26
C GLU A 104 -5.98 -3.31 -26.17
N THR A 105 -4.90 -3.42 -26.91
CA THR A 105 -3.86 -2.38 -27.00
C THR A 105 -3.74 -1.88 -28.44
N GLU A 106 -3.02 -0.79 -28.66
CA GLU A 106 -2.71 -0.30 -30.02
C GLU A 106 -1.93 -1.31 -30.89
N HIS A 107 -1.30 -2.31 -30.24
CA HIS A 107 -0.55 -3.39 -30.89
C HIS A 107 -1.34 -4.71 -30.96
N GLY A 108 -2.65 -4.66 -30.69
CA GLY A 108 -3.56 -5.80 -30.65
C GLY A 108 -3.82 -6.32 -29.23
N GLN A 109 -4.45 -7.49 -29.14
CA GLN A 109 -4.80 -8.09 -27.85
C GLN A 109 -3.58 -8.67 -27.13
N GLY A 110 -3.58 -8.52 -25.81
CA GLY A 110 -2.56 -9.10 -24.97
C GLY A 110 -3.05 -9.39 -23.56
N LYS A 111 -2.30 -10.25 -22.87
CA LYS A 111 -2.60 -10.68 -21.51
C LYS A 111 -1.81 -9.85 -20.51
N VAL A 112 -2.48 -9.31 -19.50
CA VAL A 112 -1.82 -8.61 -18.39
C VAL A 112 -0.96 -9.60 -17.59
N VAL A 113 0.33 -9.34 -17.49
CA VAL A 113 1.28 -10.17 -16.72
C VAL A 113 1.69 -9.52 -15.40
N ASP A 114 1.74 -8.19 -15.34
CA ASP A 114 2.04 -7.45 -14.11
C ASP A 114 1.39 -6.06 -14.11
N ILE A 115 1.23 -5.49 -12.92
CA ILE A 115 0.53 -4.21 -12.69
C ILE A 115 1.37 -3.34 -11.76
N ASN A 116 1.73 -2.15 -12.24
CA ASN A 116 2.29 -1.10 -11.38
C ASN A 116 1.19 -0.10 -11.04
N VAL A 117 0.67 -0.20 -9.82
CA VAL A 117 -0.42 0.66 -9.33
C VAL A 117 -0.02 2.13 -9.24
N ILE A 118 1.21 2.42 -8.80
CA ILE A 118 1.69 3.80 -8.59
C ILE A 118 1.95 4.50 -9.93
N ALA A 119 2.55 3.79 -10.88
CA ALA A 119 2.82 4.35 -12.21
C ALA A 119 1.59 4.29 -13.14
N GLU A 120 0.51 3.64 -12.71
CA GLU A 120 -0.67 3.32 -13.52
C GLU A 120 -0.30 2.67 -14.87
N THR A 121 0.64 1.72 -14.84
CA THR A 121 1.09 0.97 -16.02
C THR A 121 0.83 -0.53 -15.89
N LEU A 122 0.56 -1.17 -17.01
CA LEU A 122 0.39 -2.61 -17.14
C LEU A 122 1.52 -3.19 -17.98
N LEU A 123 2.09 -4.30 -17.55
CA LEU A 123 2.94 -5.13 -18.41
C LEU A 123 2.01 -6.12 -19.13
N VAL A 124 2.01 -6.10 -20.45
CA VAL A 124 1.11 -6.87 -21.30
C VAL A 124 1.92 -7.76 -22.24
N GLU A 125 1.64 -9.05 -22.24
CA GLU A 125 2.21 -10.03 -23.17
C GLU A 125 1.27 -10.17 -24.38
N LEU A 126 1.73 -9.74 -25.55
CA LEU A 126 1.00 -9.86 -26.81
C LEU A 126 1.04 -11.32 -27.33
N GLU A 127 0.14 -11.67 -28.26
CA GLU A 127 0.08 -13.02 -28.85
C GLU A 127 1.40 -13.51 -29.48
N GLY A 128 2.26 -12.58 -29.92
CA GLY A 128 3.59 -12.88 -30.46
C GLY A 128 4.68 -13.18 -29.41
N GLY A 129 4.36 -13.18 -28.11
CA GLY A 129 5.30 -13.38 -27.00
C GLY A 129 6.11 -12.14 -26.61
N THR A 130 5.89 -11.01 -27.30
CA THR A 130 6.49 -9.71 -26.95
C THR A 130 5.76 -9.11 -25.76
N THR A 131 6.52 -8.68 -24.74
CA THR A 131 5.98 -7.93 -23.61
C THR A 131 6.15 -6.43 -23.82
N ILE A 132 5.07 -5.67 -23.70
CA ILE A 132 5.05 -4.21 -23.78
C ILE A 132 4.54 -3.62 -22.46
N THR A 133 4.97 -2.40 -22.14
CA THR A 133 4.42 -1.63 -21.03
C THR A 133 3.46 -0.58 -21.59
N VAL A 134 2.22 -0.59 -21.11
CA VAL A 134 1.17 0.35 -21.54
C VAL A 134 0.66 1.14 -20.35
N TYR A 135 0.31 2.41 -20.55
CA TYR A 135 -0.36 3.19 -19.52
C TYR A 135 -1.85 2.88 -19.46
N LEU A 136 -2.43 2.92 -18.26
CA LEU A 136 -3.85 2.63 -18.06
C LEU A 136 -4.75 3.57 -18.88
N LYS A 137 -4.39 4.85 -18.96
CA LYS A 137 -5.11 5.88 -19.72
C LYS A 137 -5.14 5.64 -21.23
N ASP A 138 -4.22 4.83 -21.76
CA ASP A 138 -4.10 4.56 -23.19
C ASP A 138 -4.95 3.32 -23.58
N LEU A 139 -5.62 2.67 -22.61
CA LEU A 139 -6.48 1.52 -22.85
C LEU A 139 -7.95 1.91 -22.82
N ASN A 140 -8.74 1.37 -23.76
CA ASN A 140 -10.18 1.40 -23.66
C ASN A 140 -10.68 0.24 -22.78
N LEU A 141 -11.13 0.58 -21.56
CA LEU A 141 -11.60 -0.38 -20.56
C LEU A 141 -13.13 -0.36 -20.39
N GLU A 142 -13.85 0.32 -21.28
CA GLU A 142 -15.30 0.42 -21.21
C GLU A 142 -15.97 -0.96 -21.36
N GLY A 143 -16.76 -1.35 -20.36
CA GLY A 143 -17.42 -2.65 -20.34
C GLY A 143 -16.46 -3.84 -20.23
N VAL A 144 -15.17 -3.62 -19.96
CA VAL A 144 -14.19 -4.70 -19.83
C VAL A 144 -14.34 -5.38 -18.46
N CYS A 145 -14.34 -6.71 -18.45
CA CYS A 145 -14.36 -7.47 -17.20
C CYS A 145 -12.99 -7.42 -16.54
N ARG A 146 -12.95 -7.01 -15.28
CA ARG A 146 -11.72 -6.85 -14.50
C ARG A 146 -10.89 -8.13 -14.43
N ARG A 147 -11.51 -9.31 -14.36
CA ARG A 147 -10.80 -10.59 -14.20
C ARG A 147 -10.45 -11.26 -15.52
N HIS A 148 -11.37 -11.27 -16.47
CA HIS A 148 -11.23 -12.04 -17.70
C HIS A 148 -10.80 -11.18 -18.89
N GLY A 149 -11.08 -9.88 -18.84
CA GLY A 149 -10.74 -8.96 -19.91
C GLY A 149 -11.80 -8.83 -20.99
N VAL A 150 -11.35 -8.42 -22.18
CA VAL A 150 -12.15 -8.23 -23.39
C VAL A 150 -12.82 -9.54 -23.81
N GLY A 151 -14.03 -9.47 -24.36
CA GLY A 151 -14.79 -10.63 -24.83
C GLY A 151 -15.43 -11.47 -23.70
N CYS A 152 -15.30 -11.06 -22.44
CA CYS A 152 -15.97 -11.73 -21.33
C CYS A 152 -17.49 -11.49 -21.41
N PRO A 153 -18.33 -12.54 -21.42
CA PRO A 153 -19.79 -12.37 -21.47
C PRO A 153 -20.41 -11.91 -20.14
N MET A 154 -19.59 -11.68 -19.10
CA MET A 154 -20.01 -11.29 -17.74
C MET A 154 -21.02 -12.21 -17.05
N GLN A 155 -21.06 -13.50 -17.41
CA GLN A 155 -22.01 -14.46 -16.85
C GLN A 155 -21.48 -15.26 -15.65
N SER A 156 -20.17 -15.23 -15.39
CA SER A 156 -19.58 -15.91 -14.22
C SER A 156 -19.79 -15.09 -12.95
N ALA A 157 -20.00 -15.76 -11.82
CA ALA A 157 -20.19 -15.15 -10.49
C ALA A 157 -19.03 -14.23 -10.05
N ASN A 158 -17.86 -14.37 -10.68
CA ASN A 158 -16.68 -13.55 -10.40
C ASN A 158 -16.44 -12.42 -11.41
N CYS A 159 -17.36 -12.20 -12.37
CA CYS A 159 -17.25 -11.09 -13.30
C CYS A 159 -17.60 -9.79 -12.59
N LYS A 160 -16.72 -8.80 -12.73
CA LYS A 160 -16.95 -7.43 -12.30
C LYS A 160 -16.46 -6.50 -13.41
N PRO A 161 -17.24 -5.51 -13.84
CA PRO A 161 -16.75 -4.50 -14.76
C PRO A 161 -15.62 -3.71 -14.08
N ILE A 162 -14.69 -3.20 -14.88
CA ILE A 162 -13.70 -2.23 -14.42
C ILE A 162 -14.45 -0.95 -14.02
N ALA A 163 -14.13 -0.40 -12.85
CA ALA A 163 -14.67 0.88 -12.43
C ALA A 163 -14.05 1.98 -13.30
N ILE A 164 -14.89 2.77 -13.96
CA ILE A 164 -14.47 3.91 -14.77
C ILE A 164 -15.04 5.12 -14.05
N GLU A 165 -14.19 6.06 -13.68
CA GLU A 165 -14.70 7.36 -13.23
C GLU A 165 -15.35 8.01 -14.44
N SER A 166 -16.63 8.38 -14.31
CA SER A 166 -17.22 9.35 -15.22
C SER A 166 -16.37 10.61 -15.09
N VAL A 167 -15.67 10.97 -16.16
CA VAL A 167 -15.06 12.29 -16.29
C VAL A 167 -16.23 13.28 -16.22
N GLU A 168 -16.50 13.82 -15.04
CA GLU A 168 -17.32 15.02 -14.93
C GLU A 168 -16.41 16.17 -15.37
N ASP A 169 -16.77 16.75 -16.52
CA ASP A 169 -16.13 17.92 -17.15
C ASP A 169 -16.06 19.15 -16.23
#